data_AF-A0A061EG07-F1
#
_entry.id   AF-A0A061EG07-F1
#
_cell.length_a   1.000
_cell.length_b   1.000
_cell.length_c   1.000
_cell.angle_alpha   90.00
_cell.angle_beta   90.00
_cell.angle_gamma   90.00
#
_symmetry.space_group_name_H-M   'P 1'
#
loop_
_entity.id
_entity.type
_entity.pdbx_description
1 polymer ?
#
loop_
_entity_poly.entity_id
_entity_poly.type
_entity_poly.pdbx_seq_one_letter_code
_entity_poly.pdbx_strand_id
1 'polypeptide(L)'
;MQMKDGNYDRLKQDCNFVAHVDCVMYKYLTIGQVNDQDEESSENLASITCVIEMNQHGEATRIKHFSHEHDLTLDSEIKEDDDKHCDACMLSISTSFYYCSQ
;
A
#
# COMPACT_ATOMS: atom_id res chain seq x y z
N MET A 1 37.00 -5.33 -31.37
CA MET A 1 35.68 -5.45 -30.71
C MET A 1 35.90 -5.26 -29.23
N GLN A 2 35.51 -4.12 -28.67
CA GLN A 2 35.67 -3.81 -27.26
C GLN A 2 34.26 -3.71 -26.69
N MET A 3 33.85 -4.70 -25.90
CA MET A 3 32.58 -4.68 -25.18
C MET A 3 32.76 -3.76 -23.97
N LYS A 4 31.98 -2.69 -23.92
CA LYS A 4 31.86 -1.77 -22.78
C LYS A 4 30.40 -1.83 -22.35
N ASP A 5 30.04 -2.80 -21.54
CA ASP A 5 28.67 -2.95 -21.03
C ASP A 5 28.79 -3.36 -19.56
N GLY A 6 28.30 -2.67 -18.56
CA GLY A 6 27.60 -1.40 -18.45
C GLY A 6 27.47 -1.24 -16.93
N ASN A 7 27.87 -0.09 -16.39
CA ASN A 7 27.68 0.21 -14.97
C ASN A 7 26.16 0.30 -14.76
N TYR A 8 25.53 -0.74 -14.21
CA TYR A 8 24.17 -0.65 -13.71
C TYR A 8 24.23 0.20 -12.45
N ASP A 9 24.33 1.52 -12.65
CA ASP A 9 23.93 2.48 -11.65
C ASP A 9 22.54 2.05 -11.22
N ARG A 10 22.45 1.58 -9.96
CA ARG A 10 21.23 1.15 -9.30
C ARG A 10 20.35 2.39 -9.21
N LEU A 11 19.64 2.69 -10.30
CA LEU A 11 18.57 3.66 -10.36
C LEU A 11 17.72 3.35 -9.14
N LYS A 12 17.74 4.26 -8.15
CA LYS A 12 16.67 4.34 -7.17
C LYS A 12 15.41 4.43 -8.02
N GLN A 13 14.71 3.30 -8.12
CA GLN A 13 13.43 3.26 -8.79
C GLN A 13 12.53 4.10 -7.88
N ASP A 14 12.08 5.26 -8.38
CA ASP A 14 11.04 6.03 -7.71
C ASP A 14 9.89 5.07 -7.42
N CYS A 15 9.54 4.94 -6.14
CA CYS A 15 8.67 3.89 -5.68
C CYS A 15 7.22 4.36 -5.87
N ASN A 16 6.62 3.95 -6.98
CA ASN A 16 5.28 4.40 -7.37
C ASN A 16 4.14 3.60 -6.72
N PHE A 17 4.37 3.00 -5.55
CA PHE A 17 3.36 2.18 -4.90
C PHE A 17 2.18 3.05 -4.45
N VAL A 18 0.97 2.65 -4.83
CA VAL A 18 -0.28 3.31 -4.49
C VAL A 18 -1.34 2.26 -4.15
N ALA A 19 -2.06 2.47 -3.05
CA ALA A 19 -3.13 1.57 -2.65
C ALA A 19 -4.27 2.32 -1.95
N HIS A 20 -5.51 1.83 -2.10
CA HIS A 20 -6.64 2.36 -1.33
C HIS A 20 -6.38 2.22 0.17
N VAL A 21 -6.93 3.14 0.97
CA VAL A 21 -6.89 3.05 2.45
C VAL A 21 -7.38 1.68 2.91
N ASP A 22 -8.51 1.22 2.37
CA ASP A 22 -9.07 -0.08 2.72
C ASP A 22 -8.17 -1.25 2.29
N CYS A 23 -7.47 -1.15 1.16
CA CYS A 23 -6.55 -2.21 0.71
C CYS A 23 -5.28 -2.29 1.56
N VAL A 24 -4.86 -1.18 2.16
CA VAL A 24 -3.73 -1.15 3.10
C VAL A 24 -4.15 -1.56 4.51
N MET A 25 -5.42 -1.36 4.85
CA MET A 25 -5.99 -1.73 6.15
C MET A 25 -6.48 -3.20 6.19
N TYR A 26 -7.03 -3.71 5.09
CA TYR A 26 -7.67 -5.01 4.98
C TYR A 26 -7.01 -5.91 3.94
N LYS A 27 -6.45 -7.03 4.40
CA LYS A 27 -6.12 -8.17 3.54
C LYS A 27 -7.41 -8.91 3.18
N TYR A 28 -7.87 -8.79 1.93
CA TYR A 28 -8.88 -9.63 1.24
C TYR A 28 -9.74 -10.54 2.15
N LEU A 29 -10.83 -10.03 2.73
CA LEU A 29 -11.90 -10.87 3.32
C LEU A 29 -12.89 -11.37 2.25
N THR A 30 -12.39 -11.65 1.05
CA THR A 30 -13.21 -12.14 -0.06
C THR A 30 -12.47 -13.26 -0.79
N ILE A 31 -12.43 -14.45 -0.18
CA ILE A 31 -12.72 -15.70 -0.89
C ILE A 31 -13.24 -16.70 0.16
N GLY A 32 -14.51 -17.07 0.02
CA GLY A 32 -15.03 -18.36 0.47
C GLY A 32 -15.59 -18.41 1.89
N GLN A 33 -16.92 -18.28 1.99
CA GLN A 33 -17.78 -19.07 2.88
C GLN A 33 -17.18 -19.43 4.24
N VAL A 34 -17.51 -18.63 5.26
CA VAL A 34 -17.62 -19.13 6.63
C VAL A 34 -18.59 -20.32 6.62
N ASN A 35 -18.04 -21.52 6.68
CA ASN A 35 -18.74 -22.69 7.19
C ASN A 35 -17.87 -23.34 8.26
N ASP A 36 -18.38 -23.24 9.48
CA ASP A 36 -18.13 -24.02 10.67
C ASP A 36 -16.72 -24.04 11.28
N GLN A 37 -16.70 -23.51 12.51
CA GLN A 37 -16.02 -24.04 13.69
C GLN A 37 -14.58 -24.50 13.45
N ASP A 38 -13.63 -23.59 13.70
CA ASP A 38 -12.51 -23.95 14.58
C ASP A 38 -11.88 -22.69 15.16
N GLU A 39 -11.66 -22.73 16.47
CA GLU A 39 -10.77 -21.83 17.20
C GLU A 39 -9.35 -21.98 16.66
N GLU A 40 -9.00 -21.19 15.65
CA GLU A 40 -7.62 -20.78 15.45
C GLU A 40 -7.63 -19.27 15.45
N SER A 41 -6.94 -18.70 16.42
CA SER A 41 -6.72 -17.27 16.58
C SER A 41 -6.25 -16.69 15.26
N SER A 42 -7.18 -16.23 14.42
CA SER A 42 -6.89 -15.39 13.28
C SER A 42 -6.42 -14.08 13.87
N GLU A 43 -5.13 -14.07 14.19
CA GLU A 43 -4.27 -12.93 14.05
C GLU A 43 -4.77 -12.14 12.83
N ASN A 44 -5.63 -11.15 13.10
CA ASN A 44 -5.88 -10.05 12.21
C ASN A 44 -4.50 -9.46 11.97
N LEU A 45 -3.80 -9.99 10.97
CA LEU A 45 -2.51 -9.50 10.53
C LEU A 45 -2.81 -8.16 9.89
N ALA A 46 -2.96 -7.15 10.74
CA ALA A 46 -3.07 -5.77 10.37
C ALA A 46 -1.94 -5.54 9.37
N SER A 47 -2.32 -5.24 8.13
CA SER A 47 -1.34 -5.05 7.07
C SER A 47 -0.47 -3.80 7.37
N ILE A 48 -0.97 -2.94 8.24
CA ILE A 48 -0.22 -1.89 8.91
C ILE A 48 0.57 -2.48 10.08
N THR A 49 1.90 -2.47 9.97
CA THR A 49 2.79 -2.91 11.05
C THR A 49 2.99 -1.81 12.09
N CYS A 50 3.00 -0.54 11.67
CA CYS A 50 3.15 0.62 12.57
C CYS A 50 2.44 1.85 12.00
N VAL A 51 1.83 2.66 12.89
CA VAL A 51 1.43 4.04 12.56
C VAL A 51 2.54 4.98 13.00
N ILE A 52 3.01 5.83 12.08
CA ILE A 52 4.12 6.76 12.28
C ILE A 52 3.58 8.14 12.66
N GLU A 53 2.57 8.62 11.95
CA GLU A 53 1.93 9.90 12.18
C GLU A 53 0.40 9.80 12.10
N MET A 54 -0.26 10.63 12.90
CA MET A 54 -1.70 10.81 12.88
C MET A 54 -2.05 12.30 12.80
N ASN A 55 -3.15 12.65 12.14
CA ASN A 55 -3.66 14.01 12.14
C ASN A 55 -4.53 14.32 13.37
N GLN A 56 -4.99 15.58 13.48
CA GLN A 56 -5.86 16.04 14.56
C GLN A 56 -7.23 15.34 14.63
N HIS A 57 -7.65 14.66 13.56
CA HIS A 57 -8.89 13.89 13.47
C HIS A 57 -8.69 12.42 13.86
N GLY A 58 -7.46 12.00 14.18
CA GLY A 58 -7.11 10.62 14.54
C GLY A 58 -6.86 9.71 13.35
N GLU A 59 -6.75 10.25 12.14
CA GLU A 59 -6.46 9.48 10.93
C GLU A 59 -4.95 9.25 10.81
N ALA A 60 -4.52 8.03 10.51
CA ALA A 60 -3.12 7.72 10.26
C ALA A 60 -2.67 8.37 8.94
N THR A 61 -1.79 9.35 9.02
CA THR A 61 -1.28 10.07 7.84
C THR A 61 -0.01 9.44 7.29
N ARG A 62 0.75 8.72 8.13
CA ARG A 62 1.93 7.97 7.70
C ARG A 62 2.00 6.64 8.42
N ILE A 63 2.30 5.57 7.70
CA ILE A 63 2.28 4.19 8.20
C ILE A 63 3.42 3.35 7.62
N LYS A 64 3.73 2.23 8.28
CA LYS A 64 4.53 1.14 7.74
C LYS A 64 3.63 -0.01 7.37
N HIS A 65 3.81 -0.53 6.16
CA HIS A 65 3.06 -1.67 5.66
C HIS A 65 3.91 -2.94 5.68
N PHE A 66 3.37 -4.09 6.06
CA PHE A 66 4.14 -5.34 6.21
C PHE A 66 4.80 -5.80 4.89
N SER A 67 4.15 -5.51 3.77
CA SER A 67 4.57 -5.94 2.43
C SER A 67 5.25 -4.81 1.63
N HIS A 68 5.53 -3.67 2.27
CA HIS A 68 6.18 -2.53 1.63
C HIS A 68 7.25 -1.92 2.54
N GLU A 69 8.49 -1.85 2.05
CA GLU A 69 9.63 -1.43 2.88
C GLU A 69 9.59 0.06 3.26
N HIS A 70 9.01 0.88 2.38
CA HIS A 70 8.93 2.32 2.59
C HIS A 70 7.70 2.73 3.41
N ASP A 71 7.76 3.93 3.99
CA ASP A 71 6.62 4.52 4.67
C ASP A 71 5.57 4.95 3.65
N LEU A 72 4.31 4.62 3.91
CA LEU A 72 3.21 5.09 3.09
C LEU A 72 2.61 6.35 3.71
N THR A 73 2.31 7.32 2.85
CA THR A 73 1.67 8.59 3.21
C THR A 73 0.24 8.61 2.70
N LEU A 74 -0.69 9.05 3.53
CA LEU A 74 -2.08 9.25 3.17
C LEU A 74 -2.20 10.50 2.29
N ASP A 75 -2.88 10.36 1.16
CA ASP A 75 -3.32 11.45 0.32
C ASP A 75 -4.81 11.33 0.04
N SER A 76 -5.44 12.47 -0.21
CA SER A 76 -6.83 12.57 -0.64
C SER A 76 -7.00 13.49 -1.85
N GLU A 77 -5.92 14.11 -2.33
CA GLU A 77 -5.93 14.91 -3.56
C GLU A 77 -5.95 13.97 -4.78
N ILE A 78 -7.15 13.78 -5.33
CA ILE A 78 -7.34 13.08 -6.61
C ILE A 78 -7.59 14.13 -7.67
N LYS A 79 -6.74 14.17 -8.68
CA LYS A 79 -6.93 15.05 -9.84
C LYS A 79 -7.89 14.38 -10.82
N GLU A 80 -8.70 15.16 -11.52
CA GLU A 80 -9.70 14.64 -12.47
C GLU A 80 -9.07 13.76 -13.58
N ASP A 81 -7.79 13.96 -13.89
CA ASP A 81 -7.01 13.19 -14.88
C ASP A 81 -6.04 12.18 -14.23
N ASP A 82 -6.24 11.80 -12.96
CA ASP A 82 -5.32 10.93 -12.24
C ASP A 82 -5.63 9.45 -12.48
N ASP A 83 -4.96 8.84 -13.48
CA ASP A 83 -5.08 7.43 -13.84
C ASP A 83 -4.37 6.48 -12.84
N LYS A 84 -4.35 6.82 -11.55
CA LYS A 84 -3.77 5.96 -10.51
C LYS A 84 -4.65 4.73 -10.28
N HIS A 85 -4.00 3.58 -10.21
CA HIS A 85 -4.64 2.32 -9.89
C HIS A 85 -4.04 1.76 -8.61
N CYS A 86 -4.86 1.13 -7.78
CA CYS A 86 -4.41 0.47 -6.58
C CYS A 86 -3.61 -0.79 -6.93
N ASP A 87 -2.37 -0.88 -6.45
CA ASP A 87 -1.49 -2.02 -6.69
C ASP A 87 -1.99 -3.32 -6.03
N ALA A 88 -2.89 -3.23 -5.05
CA ALA A 88 -3.42 -4.38 -4.33
C ALA A 88 -4.65 -5.01 -5.00
N CYS A 89 -5.57 -4.20 -5.53
CA CYS A 89 -6.84 -4.69 -6.11
C CYS A 89 -7.00 -4.38 -7.60
N MET A 90 -6.05 -3.66 -8.20
CA MET A 90 -6.02 -3.24 -9.60
C MET A 90 -7.19 -2.32 -10.03
N LEU A 91 -7.96 -1.78 -9.06
CA LEU A 91 -9.03 -0.82 -9.34
C LEU A 91 -8.50 0.62 -9.28
N SER A 92 -9.16 1.52 -10.01
CA SER A 92 -8.84 2.96 -10.01
C SER A 92 -8.93 3.58 -8.61
N ILE A 93 -8.04 4.51 -8.31
CA ILE A 93 -8.11 5.34 -7.12
C ILE A 93 -9.18 6.42 -7.33
N SER A 94 -10.22 6.40 -6.49
CA SER A 94 -11.32 7.37 -6.54
C SER A 94 -11.63 8.01 -5.18
N THR A 95 -10.92 7.59 -4.14
CA THR A 95 -11.01 8.09 -2.76
C THR A 95 -9.61 8.18 -2.16
N SER A 96 -9.50 8.65 -0.91
CA SER A 96 -8.23 8.72 -0.19
C SER A 96 -7.44 7.40 -0.30
N PHE A 97 -6.13 7.55 -0.44
CA PHE A 97 -5.22 6.45 -0.75
C PHE A 97 -3.89 6.65 -0.03
N TYR A 98 -3.16 5.57 0.13
CA TYR A 98 -1.78 5.60 0.58
C TYR A 98 -0.86 5.53 -0.63
N TYR A 99 0.17 6.35 -0.64
CA TYR A 99 1.23 6.30 -1.64
C TYR A 99 2.61 6.27 -1.00
N CYS A 100 3.55 5.64 -1.68
CA CYS A 100 4.96 5.71 -1.33
C CYS A 100 5.56 7.02 -1.88
N SER A 101 6.33 7.72 -1.05
CA SER A 101 6.87 9.05 -1.37
C SER A 101 8.37 9.03 -1.70
N GLN A 102 8.93 7.84 -1.95
CA GLN A 102 10.37 7.58 -2.02
C GLN A 102 10.90 7.47 -3.44
#